data_AF-A0A960LB18-F1
#
_entry.id   AF-A0A960LB18-F1
#
_cell.length_a   1.000
_cell.length_b   1.000
_cell.length_c   1.000
_cell.angle_alpha   90.00
_cell.angle_beta   90.00
_cell.angle_gamma   90.00
#
_symmetry.space_group_name_H-M   'P 1'
#
loop_
_entity.id
_entity.type
_entity.pdbx_description
1 polymer ?
#
loop_
_entity_poly.entity_id
_entity_poly.type
_entity_poly.pdbx_seq_one_letter_code
_entity_poly.pdbx_strand_id
1 'polypeptide(L)'
;MSASANCFAARNSVRIDQQVQIRGFRVELGEIETALARLPEVAEAAVCAVPGTGGERLVAYAVAKPGAAPSLETLRAALRDRLPEYMVPAQLVLLESLPTNPNGKIDREALVRATPAPGSGPVAVTAASVAPAATTADQRRTRDEIARVWAEVLGLESVDPDTSFFDLGGHSLLVGEVVDRLEASLRRPLKAVDVFHFPTVRSLAEHLAPAAEEGVVAGEPRGAGLAPSEPIAIIGIAGRFPGATSLDDFWDHLCAGDEAVSFFSDEELAASGVPAEERRRPDYVPAAAVLDGVEDFDAGFFGFSPREAEILDPQQRLFLECAWHALEDGGCEPGPGAGRVGVFAGLTQSTYWSRHLATHPELVAAVGDYQLTLANDKDFLPTRVSYKLDLQGPSINVQTACSTS
;
A
#
# COMPACT_ATOMS: atom_id res chain seq x y z
N MET A 1 -33.37 -28.05 -50.00
CA MET A 1 -32.67 -28.80 -48.93
C MET A 1 -31.23 -28.33 -48.96
N SER A 2 -30.57 -27.72 -47.98
CA SER A 2 -30.74 -27.42 -46.56
C SER A 2 -29.74 -26.27 -46.32
N ALA A 3 -30.15 -25.08 -45.88
CA ALA A 3 -30.11 -24.59 -44.50
C ALA A 3 -28.74 -24.68 -43.76
N SER A 4 -28.38 -23.51 -43.18
CA SER A 4 -27.52 -23.27 -42.00
C SER A 4 -26.00 -23.23 -42.21
N ALA A 5 -25.20 -22.36 -41.59
CA ALA A 5 -25.41 -21.19 -40.73
C ALA A 5 -24.07 -20.44 -40.59
N ASN A 6 -24.16 -19.17 -40.18
CA ASN A 6 -23.07 -18.31 -39.71
C ASN A 6 -21.98 -19.02 -38.90
N CYS A 7 -20.72 -18.63 -39.10
CA CYS A 7 -19.83 -18.45 -37.96
C CYS A 7 -19.02 -17.16 -38.12
N PHE A 8 -19.41 -16.21 -37.28
CA PHE A 8 -18.80 -14.94 -36.96
C PHE A 8 -17.49 -15.21 -36.21
N ALA A 9 -16.36 -14.66 -36.66
CA ALA A 9 -15.21 -14.32 -35.80
C ALA A 9 -14.09 -13.69 -36.65
N ALA A 10 -14.27 -12.42 -37.02
CA ALA A 10 -13.15 -11.59 -37.42
C ALA A 10 -12.36 -11.19 -36.16
N ARG A 11 -11.18 -11.80 -36.02
CA ARG A 11 -9.89 -11.22 -35.59
C ARG A 11 -9.89 -10.12 -34.52
N ASN A 12 -9.22 -10.48 -33.41
CA ASN A 12 -8.34 -9.65 -32.59
C ASN A 12 -8.87 -8.30 -32.10
N SER A 13 -9.41 -8.28 -30.88
CA SER A 13 -9.07 -7.18 -29.98
C SER A 13 -7.77 -7.54 -29.29
N VAL A 14 -6.67 -7.03 -29.85
CA VAL A 14 -5.36 -6.98 -29.21
C VAL A 14 -5.57 -6.37 -27.82
N ARG A 15 -5.28 -7.14 -26.76
CA ARG A 15 -4.92 -6.56 -25.46
C ARG A 15 -3.72 -5.68 -25.71
N ILE A 16 -3.97 -4.40 -25.95
CA ILE A 16 -2.98 -3.38 -25.66
C ILE A 16 -3.01 -3.32 -24.15
N ASP A 17 -2.05 -3.98 -23.51
CA ASP A 17 -1.82 -3.84 -22.08
C ASP A 17 -1.54 -2.35 -21.84
N GLN A 18 -2.55 -1.64 -21.33
CA GLN A 18 -2.45 -0.24 -20.96
C GLN A 18 -1.98 -0.21 -19.52
N GLN A 19 -0.71 -0.57 -19.36
CA GLN A 19 -0.02 -0.55 -18.11
C GLN A 19 0.52 0.86 -17.88
N VAL A 20 0.23 1.42 -16.70
CA VAL A 20 0.73 2.73 -16.26
C VAL A 20 1.39 2.62 -14.90
N GLN A 21 2.23 3.58 -14.55
CA GLN A 21 2.84 3.66 -13.22
C GLN A 21 2.15 4.75 -12.41
N ILE A 22 1.37 4.36 -11.41
CA ILE A 22 0.66 5.29 -10.53
C ILE A 22 1.32 5.18 -9.16
N ARG A 23 1.95 6.27 -8.69
CA ARG A 23 2.61 6.32 -7.37
C ARG A 23 3.62 5.17 -7.15
N GLY A 24 4.33 4.76 -8.21
CA GLY A 24 5.30 3.66 -8.18
C GLY A 24 4.69 2.26 -8.34
N PHE A 25 3.36 2.13 -8.38
CA PHE A 25 2.67 0.86 -8.61
C PHE A 25 2.42 0.63 -10.09
N ARG A 26 2.70 -0.59 -10.56
CA ARG A 26 2.27 -1.06 -11.88
C ARG A 26 0.76 -1.29 -11.84
N VAL A 27 0.01 -0.47 -12.59
CA VAL A 27 -1.44 -0.56 -12.67
C VAL A 27 -1.85 -0.93 -14.09
N GLU A 28 -2.62 -2.00 -14.20
CA GLU A 28 -3.24 -2.42 -15.46
C GLU A 28 -4.63 -1.77 -15.55
N LEU A 29 -4.79 -0.76 -16.41
CA LEU A 29 -6.05 0.00 -16.50
C LEU A 29 -7.27 -0.89 -16.80
N GLY A 30 -7.05 -1.95 -17.59
CA GLY A 30 -8.09 -2.92 -17.94
C GLY A 30 -8.65 -3.72 -16.74
N GLU A 31 -7.90 -3.85 -15.64
CA GLU A 31 -8.39 -4.49 -14.41
C GLU A 31 -9.48 -3.62 -13.75
N ILE A 32 -9.24 -2.31 -13.69
CA ILE A 32 -10.18 -1.34 -13.13
C ILE A 32 -11.43 -1.23 -14.02
N GLU A 33 -11.25 -1.20 -15.34
CA GLU A 33 -12.36 -1.22 -16.31
C GLU A 33 -13.22 -2.48 -16.14
N THR A 34 -12.58 -3.63 -15.96
CA THR A 34 -13.28 -4.91 -15.74
C THR A 34 -14.05 -4.90 -14.41
N ALA A 35 -13.48 -4.33 -13.35
CA ALA A 35 -14.13 -4.21 -12.06
C ALA A 35 -15.38 -3.32 -12.14
N LEU A 36 -15.28 -2.16 -12.81
CA LEU A 36 -16.39 -1.26 -13.08
C LEU A 36 -17.48 -1.92 -13.92
N ALA A 37 -17.12 -2.59 -15.01
CA ALA A 37 -18.07 -3.24 -15.91
C ALA A 37 -18.84 -4.42 -15.25
N ARG A 38 -18.32 -4.97 -14.15
CA ARG A 38 -19.01 -6.01 -13.36
C ARG A 38 -20.08 -5.44 -12.42
N LEU A 39 -20.14 -4.13 -12.24
CA LEU A 39 -21.17 -3.50 -11.42
C LEU A 39 -22.52 -3.52 -12.17
N PRO A 40 -23.62 -3.87 -11.48
CA PRO A 40 -24.91 -4.03 -12.14
C PRO A 40 -25.43 -2.73 -12.77
N GLU A 41 -24.98 -1.57 -12.27
CA GLU A 41 -25.42 -0.24 -12.69
C GLU A 41 -24.60 0.34 -13.86
N VAL A 42 -23.46 -0.28 -14.20
CA VAL A 42 -22.53 0.23 -15.22
C VAL A 42 -22.69 -0.54 -16.52
N ALA A 43 -22.93 0.18 -17.63
CA ALA A 43 -23.03 -0.35 -18.98
C ALA A 43 -21.65 -0.48 -19.65
N GLU A 44 -20.86 0.58 -19.57
CA GLU A 44 -19.53 0.67 -20.16
C GLU A 44 -18.60 1.44 -19.22
N ALA A 45 -17.30 1.13 -19.27
CA ALA A 45 -16.29 1.80 -18.47
C ALA A 45 -14.98 1.95 -19.23
N ALA A 46 -14.30 3.06 -18.96
CA ALA A 46 -12.98 3.37 -19.48
C ALA A 46 -12.14 4.00 -18.37
N VAL A 47 -10.86 3.65 -18.25
CA VAL A 47 -9.94 4.28 -17.29
C VAL A 47 -8.77 4.88 -18.05
N CYS A 48 -8.35 6.09 -17.65
CA CYS A 48 -7.19 6.78 -18.19
C CYS A 48 -6.26 7.24 -17.05
N ALA A 49 -4.96 7.23 -17.33
CA ALA A 49 -3.99 8.01 -16.56
C ALA A 49 -3.99 9.45 -17.09
N VAL A 50 -4.12 10.43 -16.20
CA VAL A 50 -4.14 11.86 -16.53
C VAL A 50 -3.01 12.55 -15.75
N PRO A 51 -2.25 13.48 -16.35
CA PRO A 51 -1.26 14.26 -15.62
C PRO A 51 -1.90 15.08 -14.47
N GLY A 52 -1.25 15.10 -13.32
CA GLY A 52 -1.64 15.90 -12.14
C GLY A 52 -0.45 16.54 -11.44
N THR A 53 -0.73 17.40 -10.47
CA THR A 53 0.26 18.06 -9.60
C THR A 53 0.85 17.03 -8.62
N GLY A 54 1.74 16.17 -9.11
CA GLY A 54 2.31 15.06 -8.32
C GLY A 54 2.57 13.77 -9.10
N GLY A 55 2.24 13.73 -10.39
CA GLY A 55 2.39 12.57 -11.26
C GLY A 55 1.09 12.20 -11.97
N GLU A 56 1.07 11.05 -12.64
CA GLU A 56 -0.14 10.52 -13.26
C GLU A 56 -1.16 10.09 -12.20
N ARG A 57 -2.44 10.42 -12.43
CA ARG A 57 -3.57 10.01 -11.59
C ARG A 57 -4.59 9.23 -12.42
N LEU A 58 -5.29 8.30 -11.77
CA LEU A 58 -6.33 7.50 -12.41
C LEU A 58 -7.66 8.25 -12.45
N VAL A 59 -8.26 8.32 -13.64
CA VAL A 59 -9.62 8.82 -13.87
C VAL A 59 -10.43 7.73 -14.56
N ALA A 60 -11.56 7.37 -13.95
CA ALA A 60 -12.50 6.44 -14.54
C ALA A 60 -13.71 7.17 -15.11
N TYR A 61 -14.16 6.71 -16.28
CA TYR A 61 -15.33 7.17 -16.99
C TYR A 61 -16.30 5.99 -17.08
N ALA A 62 -17.54 6.18 -16.66
CA ALA A 62 -18.55 5.15 -16.65
C ALA A 62 -19.83 5.63 -17.32
N VAL A 63 -20.49 4.72 -18.04
CA VAL A 63 -21.82 4.94 -18.61
C VAL A 63 -22.80 4.11 -17.79
N ALA A 64 -23.86 4.73 -17.28
CA ALA A 64 -24.88 4.01 -16.52
C ALA A 64 -25.78 3.18 -17.45
N LYS A 65 -26.30 2.05 -16.96
CA LYS A 65 -27.35 1.32 -17.68
C LYS A 65 -28.64 2.13 -17.76
N PRO A 66 -29.48 1.92 -18.79
CA PRO A 66 -30.79 2.58 -18.88
C PRO A 66 -31.62 2.37 -17.61
N GLY A 67 -32.03 3.46 -16.96
CA GLY A 67 -32.81 3.43 -15.71
C GLY A 67 -32.00 3.27 -14.42
N ALA A 68 -30.67 3.15 -14.50
CA ALA A 68 -29.78 3.20 -13.34
C ALA A 68 -29.25 4.62 -13.12
N ALA A 69 -29.14 5.03 -11.86
CA ALA A 69 -28.55 6.30 -11.45
C ALA A 69 -27.49 6.04 -10.37
N PRO A 70 -26.35 5.41 -10.73
CA PRO A 70 -25.31 5.08 -9.78
C PRO A 70 -24.75 6.35 -9.14
N SER A 71 -24.64 6.37 -7.81
CA SER A 71 -23.89 7.42 -7.14
C SER A 71 -22.39 7.17 -7.30
N LEU A 72 -21.59 8.23 -7.47
CA LEU A 72 -20.13 8.10 -7.58
C LEU A 72 -19.51 7.47 -6.33
N GLU A 73 -20.11 7.70 -5.16
CA GLU A 73 -19.71 7.12 -3.89
C GLU A 73 -19.94 5.61 -3.87
N THR A 74 -21.10 5.15 -4.34
CA THR A 74 -21.43 3.72 -4.46
C THR A 74 -20.49 3.00 -5.43
N LEU A 75 -20.20 3.62 -6.58
CA LEU A 75 -19.23 3.06 -7.54
C LEU A 75 -17.83 2.97 -6.93
N ARG A 76 -17.39 4.01 -6.22
CA ARG A 76 -16.08 4.03 -5.56
C ARG A 76 -15.98 3.00 -4.44
N ALA A 77 -17.00 2.87 -3.60
CA ALA A 77 -17.07 1.85 -2.55
C ALA A 77 -17.00 0.44 -3.16
N ALA A 78 -17.78 0.18 -4.20
CA ALA A 78 -17.79 -1.11 -4.87
C ALA A 78 -16.45 -1.46 -5.57
N LEU A 79 -15.65 -0.45 -5.95
CA LEU A 79 -14.28 -0.67 -6.42
C LEU A 79 -13.32 -0.97 -5.28
N ARG A 80 -13.43 -0.28 -4.14
CA ARG A 80 -12.59 -0.56 -2.95
C ARG A 80 -12.77 -1.98 -2.42
N ASP A 81 -13.98 -2.53 -2.53
CA ASP A 81 -14.26 -3.92 -2.15
C ASP A 81 -13.53 -4.95 -3.03
N ARG A 82 -12.99 -4.54 -4.20
CA ARG A 82 -12.51 -5.46 -5.24
C ARG A 82 -11.09 -5.18 -5.71
N LEU A 83 -10.59 -3.97 -5.46
CA LEU A 83 -9.31 -3.48 -5.96
C LEU A 83 -8.51 -2.87 -4.80
N PRO A 84 -7.17 -3.02 -4.80
CA PRO A 84 -6.30 -2.27 -3.90
C PRO A 84 -6.52 -0.76 -4.02
N GLU A 85 -6.32 -0.02 -2.92
CA GLU A 85 -6.62 1.42 -2.85
C GLU A 85 -5.91 2.25 -3.94
N TYR A 86 -4.67 1.90 -4.29
CA TYR A 86 -3.91 2.60 -5.34
C TYR A 86 -4.47 2.38 -6.76
N MET A 87 -5.30 1.36 -6.97
CA MET A 87 -6.02 1.12 -8.23
C MET A 87 -7.40 1.81 -8.26
N VAL A 88 -7.88 2.32 -7.13
CA VAL A 88 -9.17 3.01 -7.06
C VAL A 88 -9.02 4.41 -7.68
N PRO A 89 -9.78 4.75 -8.73
CA PRO A 89 -9.65 6.03 -9.40
C PRO A 89 -9.89 7.23 -8.47
N ALA A 90 -8.97 8.19 -8.50
CA ALA A 90 -9.06 9.44 -7.76
C ALA A 90 -10.26 10.29 -8.24
N GLN A 91 -10.71 10.09 -9.48
CA GLN A 91 -11.90 10.74 -10.03
C GLN A 91 -12.73 9.75 -10.84
N LEU A 92 -14.05 9.80 -10.66
CA LEU A 92 -15.05 9.06 -11.44
C LEU A 92 -15.94 10.07 -12.16
N VAL A 93 -16.16 9.86 -13.46
CA VAL A 93 -16.97 10.73 -14.32
C VAL A 93 -18.06 9.89 -14.97
N LEU A 94 -19.32 10.28 -14.81
CA LEU A 94 -20.43 9.65 -15.51
C LEU A 94 -20.64 10.32 -16.87
N LEU A 95 -20.75 9.51 -17.93
CA LEU A 95 -20.97 9.97 -19.29
C LEU A 95 -22.26 9.35 -19.85
N GLU A 96 -22.89 10.05 -20.79
CA GLU A 96 -24.01 9.48 -21.56
C GLU A 96 -23.55 8.38 -22.51
N SER A 97 -22.33 8.51 -23.05
CA SER A 97 -21.66 7.48 -23.86
C SER A 97 -20.14 7.69 -23.84
N LEU A 98 -19.37 6.62 -24.08
CA LEU A 98 -17.93 6.74 -24.27
C LEU A 98 -17.65 7.30 -25.67
N PRO A 99 -16.79 8.34 -25.80
CA PRO A 99 -16.42 8.86 -27.12
C PRO A 99 -15.63 7.79 -27.88
N THR A 100 -15.94 7.62 -29.16
CA THR A 100 -15.23 6.68 -30.04
C THR A 100 -14.59 7.40 -31.22
N ASN A 101 -13.43 6.92 -31.66
CA ASN A 101 -12.77 7.38 -32.87
C ASN A 101 -13.50 6.89 -34.14
N PRO A 102 -13.14 7.36 -35.35
CA PRO A 102 -13.77 6.93 -36.61
C PRO A 102 -13.72 5.42 -36.90
N ASN A 103 -12.87 4.67 -36.19
CA ASN A 103 -12.75 3.22 -36.30
C ASN A 103 -13.59 2.47 -35.24
N GLY A 104 -14.44 3.17 -34.48
CA GLY A 104 -15.31 2.58 -33.47
C GLY A 104 -14.60 2.13 -32.18
N LYS A 105 -13.35 2.56 -31.94
CA LYS A 105 -12.63 2.31 -30.68
C LYS A 105 -12.78 3.50 -29.74
N ILE A 106 -12.73 3.27 -28.43
CA ILE A 106 -12.77 4.34 -27.41
C ILE A 106 -11.66 5.37 -27.70
N ASP A 107 -12.05 6.64 -27.80
CA ASP A 107 -11.15 7.78 -27.96
C ASP A 107 -10.73 8.29 -26.58
N ARG A 108 -9.63 7.72 -26.07
CA ARG A 108 -9.10 8.09 -24.75
C ARG A 108 -8.53 9.49 -24.69
N GLU A 109 -8.04 10.04 -25.80
CA GLU A 109 -7.57 11.43 -25.83
C GLU A 109 -8.74 12.39 -25.65
N ALA A 110 -9.90 12.09 -26.25
CA ALA A 110 -11.12 12.84 -26.00
C ALA A 110 -11.57 12.75 -24.53
N LEU A 111 -11.46 11.57 -23.90
CA LEU A 111 -11.73 11.40 -22.47
C LEU A 111 -10.79 12.25 -21.59
N VAL A 112 -9.48 12.19 -21.85
CA VAL A 112 -8.48 12.97 -21.12
C VAL A 112 -8.74 14.47 -21.28
N ARG A 113 -9.04 14.97 -22.48
CA ARG A 113 -9.40 16.37 -22.72
C ARG A 113 -10.70 16.79 -22.03
N ALA A 114 -11.66 15.88 -21.89
CA ALA A 114 -12.93 16.12 -21.22
C ALA A 114 -12.86 15.99 -19.69
N THR A 115 -11.68 15.67 -19.13
CA THR A 115 -11.48 15.52 -17.69
C THR A 115 -11.66 16.85 -16.98
N PRO A 116 -12.59 16.97 -16.02
CA PRO A 116 -12.70 18.16 -15.19
C PRO A 116 -11.43 18.39 -14.36
N ALA A 117 -11.04 19.65 -14.15
CA ALA A 117 -9.92 20.00 -13.29
C ALA A 117 -10.14 19.45 -11.86
N PRO A 118 -9.08 19.02 -11.14
CA PRO A 118 -9.19 18.59 -9.75
C PRO A 118 -9.92 19.65 -8.92
N GLY A 119 -10.86 19.23 -8.07
CA GLY A 119 -11.68 20.15 -7.25
C GLY A 119 -12.90 20.77 -7.96
N SER A 120 -13.10 20.50 -9.25
CA SER A 120 -14.39 20.77 -9.91
C SER A 120 -15.38 19.69 -9.46
N GLY A 121 -16.38 20.06 -8.66
CA GLY A 121 -17.46 19.15 -8.24
C GLY A 121 -18.14 18.42 -9.42
N PRO A 122 -18.97 17.41 -9.14
CA PRO A 122 -19.57 16.57 -10.19
C PRO A 122 -20.32 17.41 -11.24
N VAL A 123 -19.77 17.47 -12.46
CA VAL A 123 -20.46 18.03 -13.62
C VAL A 123 -21.41 16.94 -14.14
N ALA A 124 -22.59 16.88 -13.53
CA ALA A 124 -23.79 16.42 -14.21
C ALA A 124 -24.62 17.68 -14.51
N VAL A 125 -24.77 18.01 -15.80
CA VAL A 125 -25.80 18.96 -16.23
C VAL A 125 -27.15 18.25 -16.08
N THR A 126 -27.77 18.35 -14.91
CA THR A 126 -29.11 18.93 -14.67
C THR A 126 -29.59 18.66 -13.24
N ALA A 127 -30.25 19.68 -12.70
CA ALA A 127 -30.71 19.92 -11.34
C ALA A 127 -31.38 18.75 -10.58
N ALA A 128 -30.94 18.53 -9.33
CA ALA A 128 -31.78 18.82 -8.16
C ALA A 128 -30.92 18.92 -6.88
N SER A 129 -31.10 20.05 -6.19
CA SER A 129 -30.46 20.48 -4.96
C SER A 129 -30.61 19.50 -3.80
N VAL A 130 -29.50 19.15 -3.15
CA VAL A 130 -29.47 18.97 -1.69
C VAL A 130 -28.32 19.83 -1.15
N ALA A 131 -28.68 20.90 -0.45
CA ALA A 131 -27.73 21.76 0.25
C ALA A 131 -26.96 20.94 1.30
N PRO A 132 -25.65 21.15 1.50
CA PRO A 132 -24.93 20.50 2.59
C PRO A 132 -25.50 20.97 3.92
N ALA A 133 -25.77 20.02 4.81
CA ALA A 133 -26.22 20.26 6.17
C ALA A 133 -25.31 21.27 6.86
N ALA A 134 -25.89 22.17 7.66
CA ALA A 134 -25.18 23.25 8.31
C ALA A 134 -24.03 22.71 9.20
N THR A 135 -22.79 22.90 8.75
CA THR A 135 -21.58 22.62 9.55
C THR A 135 -21.66 23.41 10.85
N THR A 136 -21.40 22.78 12.00
CA THR A 136 -21.38 23.51 13.28
C THR A 136 -20.19 24.48 13.32
N ALA A 137 -20.26 25.52 14.15
CA ALA A 137 -19.14 26.45 14.32
C ALA A 137 -17.86 25.75 14.84
N ASP A 138 -18.04 24.65 15.59
CA ASP A 138 -16.96 23.82 16.14
C ASP A 138 -16.27 22.96 15.07
N GLN A 139 -17.06 22.36 14.15
CA GLN A 139 -16.52 21.63 13.00
C GLN A 139 -15.72 22.53 12.06
N ARG A 140 -16.18 23.78 11.82
CA ARG A 140 -15.41 24.76 11.04
C ARG A 140 -14.08 25.09 11.71
N ARG A 141 -14.09 25.35 13.02
CA ARG A 141 -12.86 25.63 13.80
C ARG A 141 -11.87 24.47 13.73
N THR A 142 -12.34 23.24 13.90
CA THR A 142 -11.50 22.04 13.86
C THR A 142 -10.88 21.86 12.47
N ARG A 143 -11.68 22.03 11.40
CA ARG A 143 -11.20 21.96 10.02
C ARG A 143 -10.14 23.02 9.71
N ASP A 144 -10.39 24.27 10.12
CA ASP A 144 -9.47 25.37 9.86
C ASP A 144 -8.15 25.19 10.63
N GLU A 145 -8.20 24.63 11.84
CA GLU A 145 -7.02 24.29 12.63
C GLU A 145 -6.20 23.15 12.00
N ILE A 146 -6.85 22.10 11.51
CA ILE A 146 -6.18 21.00 10.79
C ILE A 146 -5.50 21.53 9.52
N ALA A 147 -6.20 22.35 8.73
CA ALA A 147 -5.64 22.95 7.53
C ALA A 147 -4.43 23.84 7.84
N ARG A 148 -4.48 24.60 8.95
CA ARG A 148 -3.37 25.44 9.42
C ARG A 148 -2.15 24.60 9.78
N VAL A 149 -2.32 23.56 10.60
CA VAL A 149 -1.19 22.70 11.01
C VAL A 149 -0.57 21.99 9.80
N TRP A 150 -1.39 21.49 8.86
CA TRP A 150 -0.87 20.85 7.66
C TRP A 150 -0.10 21.83 6.77
N ALA A 151 -0.62 23.04 6.57
CA ALA A 151 0.07 24.09 5.83
C ALA A 151 1.44 24.43 6.45
N GLU A 152 1.50 24.54 7.78
CA GLU A 152 2.75 24.83 8.50
C GLU A 152 3.78 23.70 8.41
N VAL A 153 3.35 22.44 8.57
CA VAL A 153 4.26 21.28 8.52
C VAL A 153 4.74 21.01 7.10
N LEU A 154 3.88 21.20 6.09
CA LEU A 154 4.21 20.96 4.68
C LEU A 154 4.87 22.18 4.00
N GLY A 155 4.93 23.33 4.68
CA GLY A 155 5.48 24.56 4.10
C GLY A 155 4.62 25.15 2.97
N LEU A 156 3.31 24.98 3.02
CA LEU A 156 2.35 25.43 2.01
C LEU A 156 1.62 26.70 2.46
N GLU A 157 1.23 27.56 1.51
CA GLU A 157 0.43 28.76 1.81
C GLU A 157 -1.02 28.42 2.20
N SER A 158 -1.57 27.36 1.60
CA SER A 158 -2.90 26.85 1.90
C SER A 158 -3.03 25.38 1.50
N VAL A 159 -3.99 24.69 2.11
CA VAL A 159 -4.27 23.28 1.87
C VAL A 159 -5.72 23.13 1.41
N ASP A 160 -5.92 22.41 0.31
CA ASP A 160 -7.26 22.01 -0.13
C ASP A 160 -7.84 20.98 0.85
N PRO A 161 -9.01 21.23 1.47
CA PRO A 161 -9.58 20.33 2.47
C PRO A 161 -9.87 18.90 1.99
N ASP A 162 -9.97 18.70 0.68
CA ASP A 162 -10.29 17.41 0.05
C ASP A 162 -9.04 16.70 -0.52
N THR A 163 -7.87 17.35 -0.46
CA THR A 163 -6.61 16.75 -0.90
C THR A 163 -5.93 16.01 0.25
N SER A 164 -5.40 14.83 -0.06
CA SER A 164 -4.73 13.98 0.92
C SER A 164 -3.44 14.63 1.44
N PHE A 165 -3.17 14.52 2.75
CA PHE A 165 -1.90 14.91 3.37
C PHE A 165 -0.69 14.35 2.63
N PHE A 166 -0.79 13.09 2.21
CA PHE A 166 0.28 12.38 1.50
C PHE A 166 0.44 12.85 0.05
N ASP A 167 -0.65 13.30 -0.59
CA ASP A 167 -0.59 13.88 -1.93
C ASP A 167 0.04 15.29 -1.93
N LEU A 168 0.06 15.96 -0.77
CA LEU A 168 0.71 17.25 -0.56
C LEU A 168 2.19 17.12 -0.17
N GLY A 169 2.75 15.91 -0.19
CA GLY A 169 4.15 15.64 0.17
C GLY A 169 4.36 15.20 1.63
N GLY A 170 3.29 14.96 2.38
CA GLY A 170 3.34 14.39 3.71
C GLY A 170 3.90 12.96 3.75
N HIS A 171 4.68 12.63 4.76
CA HIS A 171 5.24 11.30 4.98
C HIS A 171 5.23 10.94 6.47
N SER A 172 5.61 9.70 6.82
CA SER A 172 5.48 9.15 8.18
C SER A 172 6.12 10.02 9.28
N LEU A 173 7.30 10.60 9.03
CA LEU A 173 7.93 11.54 9.98
C LEU A 173 7.09 12.81 10.20
N LEU A 174 6.48 13.35 9.15
CA LEU A 174 5.61 14.54 9.25
C LEU A 174 4.25 14.21 9.87
N VAL A 175 3.78 12.95 9.75
CA VAL A 175 2.56 12.51 10.44
C VAL A 175 2.73 12.60 11.96
N GLY A 176 3.89 12.19 12.49
CA GLY A 176 4.19 12.33 13.92
C GLY A 176 4.11 13.79 14.38
N GLU A 177 4.77 14.69 13.65
CA GLU A 177 4.74 16.13 13.94
C GLU A 177 3.32 16.75 13.85
N VAL A 178 2.53 16.33 12.86
CA VAL A 178 1.13 16.77 12.71
C VAL A 178 0.29 16.30 13.90
N VAL A 179 0.44 15.04 14.31
CA VAL A 179 -0.29 14.49 15.46
C VAL A 179 0.02 15.28 16.72
N ASP A 180 1.30 15.46 17.04
CA ASP A 180 1.73 16.18 18.25
C ASP A 180 1.18 17.62 18.29
N ARG A 181 1.22 18.33 17.15
CA ARG A 181 0.72 19.71 17.04
C ARG A 181 -0.81 19.79 17.15
N LEU A 182 -1.53 18.84 16.56
CA LEU A 182 -2.99 18.78 16.64
C LEU A 182 -3.50 18.36 18.01
N GLU A 183 -2.85 17.41 18.68
CA GLU A 183 -3.19 17.05 20.06
C GLU A 183 -3.02 18.25 20.99
N ALA A 184 -1.92 19.00 20.83
CA ALA A 184 -1.65 20.20 21.61
C ALA A 184 -2.68 21.32 21.36
N SER A 185 -3.11 21.52 20.11
CA SER A 185 -4.02 22.62 19.76
C SER A 185 -5.49 22.30 20.00
N LEU A 186 -5.93 21.08 19.66
CA LEU A 186 -7.31 20.62 19.80
C LEU A 186 -7.61 20.03 21.19
N ARG A 187 -6.58 19.74 22.00
CA ARG A 187 -6.67 19.12 23.33
C ARG A 187 -7.45 17.79 23.31
N ARG A 188 -7.21 16.99 22.29
CA ARG A 188 -7.87 15.70 22.06
C ARG A 188 -6.84 14.67 21.62
N PRO A 189 -6.98 13.40 22.06
CA PRO A 189 -6.09 12.35 21.64
C PRO A 189 -6.28 12.06 20.14
N LEU A 190 -5.19 11.94 19.41
CA LEU A 190 -5.15 11.62 17.99
C LEU A 190 -4.01 10.62 17.75
N LYS A 191 -4.27 9.53 17.01
CA LYS A 191 -3.24 8.55 16.68
C LYS A 191 -2.75 8.77 15.26
N ALA A 192 -1.50 8.39 14.99
CA ALA A 192 -0.94 8.44 13.64
C ALA A 192 -1.81 7.68 12.62
N VAL A 193 -2.36 6.52 13.00
CA VAL A 193 -3.27 5.72 12.16
C VAL A 193 -4.52 6.50 11.71
N ASP A 194 -5.00 7.46 12.50
CA ASP A 194 -6.18 8.25 12.16
C ASP A 194 -5.89 9.17 10.96
N VAL A 195 -4.66 9.69 10.84
CA VAL A 195 -4.23 10.49 9.68
C VAL A 195 -4.12 9.61 8.42
N PHE A 196 -3.83 8.32 8.55
CA PHE A 196 -3.83 7.38 7.43
C PHE A 196 -5.26 6.99 7.00
N HIS A 197 -6.15 6.74 7.96
CA HIS A 197 -7.55 6.39 7.69
C HIS A 197 -8.39 7.58 7.20
N PHE A 198 -8.08 8.78 7.67
CA PHE A 198 -8.76 10.03 7.33
C PHE A 198 -7.76 11.03 6.75
N PRO A 199 -7.24 10.76 5.53
CA PRO A 199 -6.07 11.44 5.03
C PRO A 199 -6.35 12.85 4.49
N THR A 200 -7.56 13.39 4.63
CA THR A 200 -7.92 14.75 4.20
C THR A 200 -8.34 15.60 5.39
N VAL A 201 -8.16 16.92 5.31
CA VAL A 201 -8.61 17.86 6.36
C VAL A 201 -10.08 17.65 6.68
N ARG A 202 -10.92 17.44 5.64
CA ARG A 202 -12.36 17.20 5.82
C ARG A 202 -12.62 15.90 6.58
N SER A 203 -12.08 14.78 6.11
CA SER A 203 -12.33 13.47 6.72
C SER A 203 -11.82 13.40 8.15
N LEU A 204 -10.66 14.02 8.44
CA LEU A 204 -10.10 14.07 9.78
C LEU A 204 -10.93 14.97 10.71
N ALA A 205 -11.41 16.12 10.22
CA ALA A 205 -12.30 16.99 10.99
C ALA A 205 -13.65 16.33 11.31
N GLU A 206 -14.19 15.55 10.38
CA GLU A 206 -15.42 14.77 10.55
C GLU A 206 -15.23 13.65 11.59
N HIS A 207 -14.13 12.90 11.49
CA HIS A 207 -13.76 11.89 12.49
C HIS A 207 -13.61 12.50 13.89
N LEU A 208 -13.06 13.71 13.95
CA LEU A 208 -12.91 14.47 15.18
C LEU A 208 -14.17 15.24 15.58
N ALA A 209 -15.31 15.16 14.91
CA ALA A 209 -16.52 15.83 15.40
C ALA A 209 -17.04 15.17 16.70
N PRO A 210 -17.53 15.93 17.70
CA PRO A 210 -18.18 15.33 18.86
C PRO A 210 -19.45 14.60 18.41
N ALA A 211 -19.64 13.36 18.87
CA ALA A 211 -20.84 12.60 18.61
C ALA A 211 -22.05 13.37 19.18
N ALA A 212 -22.98 13.76 18.32
CA ALA A 212 -24.31 14.15 18.77
C ALA A 212 -24.97 12.91 19.38
N GLU A 213 -25.35 12.97 20.65
CA GLU A 213 -26.27 12.01 21.25
C GLU A 213 -27.64 12.15 20.58
N GLU A 214 -27.84 11.47 19.46
CA GLU A 214 -29.16 11.16 18.93
C GLU A 214 -29.18 9.68 18.53
N GLY A 215 -30.00 8.91 19.25
CA GLY A 215 -30.20 7.50 19.00
C GLY A 215 -30.74 7.28 17.60
N VAL A 216 -30.00 6.51 16.80
CA VAL A 216 -30.46 5.95 15.53
C VAL A 216 -30.19 4.46 15.56
N VAL A 217 -31.28 3.73 15.34
CA VAL A 217 -31.39 2.28 15.22
C VAL A 217 -30.34 1.77 14.24
N ALA A 218 -29.47 0.87 14.70
CA ALA A 218 -28.50 0.16 13.88
C ALA A 218 -29.25 -0.62 12.79
N GLY A 219 -29.23 -0.10 11.56
CA GLY A 219 -29.52 -0.87 10.37
C GLY A 219 -28.29 -1.70 10.04
N GLU A 220 -28.31 -2.98 10.36
CA GLU A 220 -27.25 -3.92 9.97
C GLU A 220 -27.12 -3.96 8.44
N PRO A 221 -25.91 -3.76 7.88
CA PRO A 221 -25.65 -4.08 6.50
C PRO A 221 -25.71 -5.60 6.33
N ARG A 222 -26.73 -6.09 5.62
CA ARG A 222 -26.79 -7.47 5.15
C ARG A 222 -25.79 -7.69 4.01
N GLY A 223 -24.51 -7.77 4.38
CA GLY A 223 -23.50 -8.51 3.62
C GLY A 223 -23.70 -10.00 3.84
N ALA A 224 -23.48 -10.82 2.80
CA ALA A 224 -23.39 -12.27 2.98
C ALA A 224 -22.38 -12.55 4.10
N GLY A 225 -22.82 -13.26 5.14
CA GLY A 225 -22.06 -13.42 6.36
C GLY A 225 -20.68 -14.00 6.11
N LEU A 226 -19.64 -13.19 6.34
CA LEU A 226 -18.57 -13.68 7.18
C LEU A 226 -19.27 -14.09 8.48
N ALA A 227 -19.13 -15.36 8.86
CA ALA A 227 -19.43 -15.76 10.23
C ALA A 227 -18.82 -14.70 11.18
N PRO A 228 -19.45 -14.38 12.32
CA PRO A 228 -18.89 -13.43 13.27
C PRO A 228 -17.40 -13.71 13.39
N SER A 229 -16.54 -12.73 13.04
CA SER A 229 -15.12 -12.95 12.80
C SER A 229 -14.57 -13.75 13.96
N GLU A 230 -14.34 -15.04 13.73
CA GLU A 230 -13.80 -15.88 14.79
C GLU A 230 -12.47 -15.22 15.19
N PRO A 231 -12.25 -14.98 16.49
CA PRO A 231 -10.99 -14.41 16.93
C PRO A 231 -9.82 -15.19 16.35
N ILE A 232 -8.87 -14.49 15.76
CA ILE A 232 -7.64 -15.12 15.26
C ILE A 232 -6.72 -15.36 16.46
N ALA A 233 -6.38 -16.61 16.69
CA ALA A 233 -5.41 -16.98 17.71
C ALA A 233 -3.98 -16.84 17.13
N ILE A 234 -3.13 -16.12 17.85
CA ILE A 234 -1.68 -16.17 17.62
C ILE A 234 -1.20 -17.41 18.38
N ILE A 235 -0.76 -18.42 17.64
CA ILE A 235 -0.37 -19.71 18.23
C ILE A 235 1.14 -19.88 18.35
N GLY A 236 1.93 -19.10 17.61
CA GLY A 236 3.38 -19.10 17.69
C GLY A 236 3.97 -17.77 17.23
N ILE A 237 5.13 -17.41 17.75
CA ILE A 237 5.81 -16.15 17.46
C ILE A 237 7.33 -16.34 17.51
N ALA A 238 8.05 -15.63 16.63
CA ALA A 238 9.50 -15.56 16.65
C ALA A 238 9.96 -14.20 16.13
N GLY A 239 11.13 -13.74 16.59
CA GLY A 239 11.70 -12.49 16.15
C GLY A 239 13.20 -12.39 16.46
N ARG A 240 13.83 -11.42 15.80
CA ARG A 240 15.21 -10.98 16.03
C ARG A 240 15.19 -9.47 16.23
N PHE A 241 15.85 -9.00 17.28
CA PHE A 241 15.83 -7.60 17.66
C PHE A 241 17.26 -7.14 18.02
N PRO A 242 17.56 -5.84 17.96
CA PRO A 242 18.86 -5.34 18.39
C PRO A 242 19.17 -5.78 19.83
N GLY A 243 20.33 -6.41 20.01
CA GLY A 243 20.76 -6.98 21.30
C GLY A 243 19.98 -8.22 21.77
N ALA A 244 18.96 -8.68 21.05
CA ALA A 244 18.12 -9.80 21.47
C ALA A 244 17.90 -10.81 20.35
N THR A 245 18.42 -12.01 20.56
CA THR A 245 18.35 -13.11 19.58
C THR A 245 17.08 -13.95 19.70
N SER A 246 16.31 -13.76 20.77
CA SER A 246 15.06 -14.46 21.04
C SER A 246 14.01 -13.51 21.66
N LEU A 247 12.77 -13.99 21.77
CA LEU A 247 11.70 -13.23 22.43
C LEU A 247 11.90 -13.12 23.94
N ASP A 248 12.51 -14.13 24.56
CA ASP A 248 12.85 -14.09 25.98
C ASP A 248 13.91 -13.01 26.24
N ASP A 249 14.98 -12.97 25.43
CA ASP A 249 16.00 -11.92 25.52
C ASP A 249 15.37 -10.53 25.31
N PHE A 250 14.47 -10.41 24.33
CA PHE A 250 13.79 -9.15 24.03
C PHE A 250 12.89 -8.71 25.18
N TRP A 251 12.16 -9.65 25.79
CA TRP A 251 11.32 -9.37 26.95
C TRP A 251 12.13 -8.92 28.16
N ASP A 252 13.28 -9.55 28.41
CA ASP A 252 14.18 -9.18 29.49
C ASP A 252 14.71 -7.75 29.28
N HIS A 253 15.12 -7.39 28.06
CA HIS A 253 15.54 -6.03 27.71
C HIS A 253 14.42 -5.00 27.92
N LEU A 254 13.20 -5.32 27.50
CA LEU A 254 12.04 -4.45 27.72
C LEU A 254 11.74 -4.23 29.20
N CYS A 255 11.82 -5.30 30.01
CA CYS A 255 11.60 -5.22 31.46
C CYS A 255 12.70 -4.43 32.17
N ALA A 256 13.94 -4.54 31.69
CA ALA A 256 15.08 -3.78 32.20
C ALA A 256 15.06 -2.30 31.76
N GLY A 257 14.36 -1.98 30.66
CA GLY A 257 14.37 -0.66 30.05
C GLY A 257 15.68 -0.37 29.30
N ASP A 258 16.29 -1.40 28.73
CA ASP A 258 17.56 -1.31 28.02
C ASP A 258 17.38 -0.61 26.66
N GLU A 259 18.29 0.31 26.36
CA GLU A 259 18.38 0.97 25.05
C GLU A 259 19.27 0.12 24.13
N ALA A 260 18.72 -0.28 22.98
CA ALA A 260 19.37 -1.17 22.02
C ALA A 260 19.85 -0.45 20.73
N VAL A 261 19.67 0.88 20.65
CA VAL A 261 20.25 1.71 19.60
C VAL A 261 21.77 1.81 19.78
N SER A 262 22.49 1.45 18.72
CA SER A 262 23.94 1.61 18.64
C SER A 262 24.29 3.02 18.17
N PHE A 263 25.36 3.59 18.74
CA PHE A 263 25.93 4.87 18.33
C PHE A 263 27.32 4.64 17.75
N PHE A 264 27.61 5.29 16.63
CA PHE A 264 28.83 5.06 15.86
C PHE A 264 29.77 6.25 15.96
N SER A 265 31.05 5.96 16.15
CA SER A 265 32.11 6.93 16.03
C SER A 265 32.35 7.31 14.56
N ASP A 266 32.98 8.47 14.37
CA ASP A 266 33.40 8.94 13.06
C ASP A 266 34.35 7.95 12.34
N GLU A 267 35.14 7.20 13.11
CA GLU A 267 36.04 6.16 12.60
C GLU A 267 35.27 4.95 12.10
N GLU A 268 34.29 4.45 12.87
CA GLU A 268 33.42 3.34 12.48
C GLU A 268 32.59 3.68 11.24
N LEU A 269 32.05 4.89 11.17
CA LEU A 269 31.31 5.36 10.00
C LEU A 269 32.21 5.54 8.77
N ALA A 270 33.45 5.98 8.95
CA ALA A 270 34.41 6.04 7.86
C ALA A 270 34.78 4.64 7.36
N ALA A 271 34.97 3.68 8.27
CA ALA A 271 35.28 2.29 7.95
C ALA A 271 34.11 1.58 7.23
N SER A 272 32.86 1.93 7.56
CA SER A 272 31.67 1.41 6.87
C SER A 272 31.38 2.10 5.52
N GLY A 273 32.20 3.07 5.13
CA GLY A 273 32.14 3.72 3.82
C GLY A 273 31.27 4.98 3.76
N VAL A 274 30.84 5.54 4.91
CA VAL A 274 30.08 6.79 4.94
C VAL A 274 31.00 7.98 4.58
N PRO A 275 30.71 8.74 3.51
CA PRO A 275 31.54 9.85 3.07
C PRO A 275 31.74 10.92 4.15
N ALA A 276 32.93 11.52 4.19
CA ALA A 276 33.25 12.56 5.17
C ALA A 276 32.38 13.82 5.03
N GLU A 277 31.83 14.09 3.84
CA GLU A 277 30.88 15.18 3.62
C GLU A 277 29.55 14.91 4.33
N GLU A 278 29.04 13.68 4.24
CA GLU A 278 27.78 13.28 4.85
C GLU A 278 27.87 13.26 6.39
N ARG A 279 28.96 12.70 6.93
CA ARG A 279 29.23 12.67 8.39
C ARG A 279 29.36 14.05 9.02
N ARG A 280 29.75 15.06 8.24
CA ARG A 280 29.90 16.45 8.71
C ARG A 280 28.60 17.25 8.65
N ARG A 281 27.51 16.69 8.12
CA ARG A 281 26.24 17.40 8.04
C ARG A 281 25.65 17.61 9.45
N PRO A 282 25.11 18.80 9.76
CA PRO A 282 24.54 19.07 11.09
C PRO A 282 23.33 18.20 11.45
N ASP A 283 22.62 17.68 10.45
CA ASP A 283 21.45 16.81 10.57
C ASP A 283 21.79 15.31 10.56
N TYR A 284 23.09 14.95 10.50
CA TYR A 284 23.51 13.56 10.52
C TYR A 284 23.43 12.99 11.94
N VAL A 285 22.67 11.91 12.12
CA VAL A 285 22.55 11.20 13.40
C VAL A 285 23.34 9.88 13.28
N PRO A 286 24.47 9.72 13.99
CA PRO A 286 25.32 8.54 13.89
C PRO A 286 24.79 7.41 14.78
N ALA A 287 23.53 7.01 14.59
CA ALA A 287 22.88 6.00 15.41
C ALA A 287 21.98 5.09 14.57
N ALA A 288 21.94 3.80 14.92
CA ALA A 288 21.08 2.82 14.27
C ALA A 288 20.75 1.65 15.20
N ALA A 289 19.57 1.07 15.01
CA ALA A 289 19.21 -0.24 15.54
C ALA A 289 19.85 -1.31 14.63
N VAL A 290 20.81 -2.07 15.16
CA VAL A 290 21.56 -3.08 14.40
C VAL A 290 21.25 -4.46 14.95
N LEU A 291 21.05 -5.42 14.05
CA LEU A 291 20.95 -6.83 14.41
C LEU A 291 22.33 -7.47 14.40
N ASP A 292 22.61 -8.27 15.41
CA ASP A 292 23.81 -9.11 15.46
C ASP A 292 23.64 -10.38 14.62
N GLY A 293 24.74 -10.93 14.10
CA GLY A 293 24.75 -12.22 13.41
C GLY A 293 23.95 -12.26 12.11
N VAL A 294 23.78 -11.13 11.41
CA VAL A 294 23.04 -11.08 10.13
C VAL A 294 23.71 -11.88 9.00
N GLU A 295 24.99 -12.20 9.18
CA GLU A 295 25.77 -13.08 8.31
C GLU A 295 25.50 -14.56 8.57
N ASP A 296 25.03 -14.93 9.77
CA ASP A 296 24.80 -16.30 10.17
C ASP A 296 23.52 -16.83 9.51
N PHE A 297 23.59 -18.08 9.02
CA PHE A 297 22.46 -18.76 8.41
C PHE A 297 22.72 -20.25 8.30
N ASP A 298 21.78 -21.10 8.77
CA ASP A 298 21.87 -22.54 8.58
C ASP A 298 21.43 -22.95 7.16
N ALA A 299 22.33 -22.72 6.19
CA ALA A 299 22.09 -23.03 4.80
C ALA A 299 21.75 -24.52 4.57
N GLY A 300 22.43 -25.42 5.27
CA GLY A 300 22.26 -26.86 5.12
C GLY A 300 20.87 -27.31 5.54
N PHE A 301 20.39 -26.79 6.67
CA PHE A 301 19.04 -27.05 7.18
C PHE A 301 17.95 -26.68 6.18
N PHE A 302 18.03 -25.50 5.56
CA PHE A 302 17.07 -25.04 4.55
C PHE A 302 17.37 -25.52 3.12
N GLY A 303 18.32 -26.45 2.94
CA GLY A 303 18.67 -27.01 1.64
C GLY A 303 19.18 -25.96 0.64
N PHE A 304 19.97 -25.00 1.11
CA PHE A 304 20.77 -24.09 0.28
C PHE A 304 22.20 -24.61 0.18
N SER A 305 22.80 -24.45 -1.01
CA SER A 305 24.25 -24.55 -1.12
C SER A 305 24.93 -23.33 -0.45
N PRO A 306 26.19 -23.45 -0.01
CA PRO A 306 26.93 -22.31 0.55
C PRO A 306 26.95 -21.09 -0.37
N ARG A 307 27.01 -21.34 -1.70
CA ARG A 307 27.02 -20.29 -2.70
C ARG A 307 25.69 -19.56 -2.84
N GLU A 308 24.57 -20.27 -2.73
CA GLU A 308 23.24 -19.66 -2.74
C GLU A 308 22.98 -18.87 -1.47
N ALA A 309 23.46 -19.35 -0.32
CA ALA A 309 23.35 -18.64 0.95
C ALA A 309 24.15 -17.33 0.95
N GLU A 310 25.36 -17.34 0.37
CA GLU A 310 26.23 -16.16 0.24
C GLU A 310 25.55 -15.00 -0.51
N ILE A 311 24.78 -15.29 -1.56
CA ILE A 311 24.12 -14.26 -2.39
C ILE A 311 22.71 -13.88 -1.91
N LEU A 312 22.15 -14.63 -0.97
CA LEU A 312 20.79 -14.43 -0.48
C LEU A 312 20.75 -13.20 0.43
N ASP A 313 19.82 -12.29 0.23
CA ASP A 313 19.65 -11.13 1.11
C ASP A 313 19.46 -11.60 2.58
N PRO A 314 20.26 -11.09 3.55
CA PRO A 314 20.12 -11.42 4.97
C PRO A 314 18.69 -11.30 5.50
N GLN A 315 17.89 -10.33 5.02
CA GLN A 315 16.49 -10.20 5.42
C GLN A 315 15.68 -11.45 5.07
N GLN A 316 15.95 -12.08 3.93
CA GLN A 316 15.27 -13.30 3.50
C GLN A 316 15.73 -14.52 4.30
N ARG A 317 17.00 -14.57 4.69
CA ARG A 317 17.57 -15.62 5.57
C ARG A 317 16.91 -15.58 6.95
N LEU A 318 16.96 -14.42 7.60
CA LEU A 318 16.41 -14.21 8.93
C LEU A 318 14.90 -14.43 8.96
N PHE A 319 14.18 -13.98 7.93
CA PHE A 319 12.73 -14.21 7.85
C PHE A 319 12.40 -15.70 7.71
N LEU A 320 13.17 -16.46 6.93
CA LEU A 320 12.98 -17.90 6.78
C LEU A 320 13.23 -18.66 8.10
N GLU A 321 14.27 -18.27 8.84
CA GLU A 321 14.54 -18.79 10.19
C GLU A 321 13.42 -18.43 11.17
N CYS A 322 12.94 -17.19 11.17
CA CYS A 322 11.82 -16.78 12.01
C CYS A 322 10.52 -17.51 11.65
N ALA A 323 10.25 -17.74 10.36
CA ALA A 323 9.09 -18.50 9.93
C ALA A 323 9.15 -19.95 10.43
N TRP A 324 10.32 -20.57 10.41
CA TRP A 324 10.53 -21.90 10.99
C TRP A 324 10.31 -21.90 12.51
N HIS A 325 10.98 -21.00 13.24
CA HIS A 325 10.85 -20.92 14.70
C HIS A 325 9.42 -20.60 15.15
N ALA A 326 8.68 -19.75 14.44
CA ALA A 326 7.28 -19.45 14.76
C ALA A 326 6.37 -20.67 14.57
N LEU A 327 6.65 -21.52 13.57
CA LEU A 327 5.94 -22.78 13.40
C LEU A 327 6.26 -23.77 14.53
N GLU A 328 7.53 -23.88 14.93
CA GLU A 328 7.93 -24.71 16.07
C GLU A 328 7.31 -24.25 17.39
N ASP A 329 7.35 -22.94 17.68
CA ASP A 329 6.72 -22.34 18.86
C ASP A 329 5.21 -22.63 18.89
N GLY A 330 4.56 -22.57 17.72
CA GLY A 330 3.16 -22.92 17.56
C GLY A 330 2.84 -24.42 17.51
N GLY A 331 3.85 -25.30 17.64
CA GLY A 331 3.68 -26.75 17.54
C GLY A 331 3.16 -27.22 16.18
N CYS A 332 3.46 -26.48 15.12
CA CYS A 332 3.04 -26.73 13.75
C CYS A 332 4.16 -27.38 12.94
N GLU A 333 3.91 -28.56 12.37
CA GLU A 333 4.86 -29.22 11.46
C GLU A 333 4.64 -28.73 10.01
N PRO A 334 5.63 -28.09 9.36
CA PRO A 334 5.56 -27.75 7.95
C PRO A 334 5.68 -28.98 7.05
N GLY A 335 5.08 -28.94 5.86
CA GLY A 335 5.19 -30.01 4.86
C GLY A 335 3.86 -30.58 4.35
N PRO A 336 3.91 -31.71 3.61
CA PRO A 336 2.75 -32.35 2.99
C PRO A 336 1.77 -32.88 4.05
N GLY A 337 0.86 -32.02 4.51
CA GLY A 337 -0.09 -32.35 5.59
C GLY A 337 -0.50 -31.17 6.45
N ALA A 338 0.24 -30.06 6.41
CA ALA A 338 0.00 -28.84 7.21
C ALA A 338 -1.30 -28.08 6.86
N GLY A 339 -2.10 -28.57 5.91
CA GLY A 339 -3.27 -27.86 5.41
C GLY A 339 -2.90 -26.70 4.48
N ARG A 340 -3.80 -25.71 4.35
CA ARG A 340 -3.56 -24.52 3.51
C ARG A 340 -2.95 -23.40 4.36
N VAL A 341 -1.63 -23.41 4.48
CA VAL A 341 -0.88 -22.36 5.18
C VAL A 341 -0.52 -21.25 4.20
N GLY A 342 -1.05 -20.04 4.42
CA GLY A 342 -0.69 -18.85 3.66
C GLY A 342 0.47 -18.09 4.29
N VAL A 343 1.29 -17.43 3.47
CA VAL A 343 2.41 -16.59 3.91
C VAL A 343 2.16 -15.16 3.44
N PHE A 344 2.05 -14.25 4.41
CA PHE A 344 1.92 -12.82 4.18
C PHE A 344 3.15 -12.16 4.80
N ALA A 345 3.92 -11.45 3.99
CA ALA A 345 5.18 -10.87 4.42
C ALA A 345 5.52 -9.62 3.64
N GLY A 346 6.42 -8.81 4.16
CA GLY A 346 6.98 -7.68 3.44
C GLY A 346 8.37 -7.32 3.95
N LEU A 347 9.22 -6.86 3.04
CA LEU A 347 10.55 -6.34 3.34
C LEU A 347 10.82 -5.05 2.57
N THR A 348 11.65 -4.18 3.13
CA THR A 348 12.13 -2.99 2.43
C THR A 348 13.32 -3.33 1.53
N GLN A 349 13.56 -2.50 0.52
CA GLN A 349 14.65 -2.76 -0.43
C GLN A 349 16.00 -2.84 0.30
N SER A 350 16.62 -4.02 0.22
CA SER A 350 17.93 -4.27 0.81
C SER A 350 19.04 -3.53 0.08
N THR A 351 20.01 -3.02 0.83
CA THR A 351 21.26 -2.53 0.26
C THR A 351 22.27 -3.65 -0.01
N TYR A 352 21.95 -4.90 0.33
CA TYR A 352 22.86 -6.03 0.16
C TYR A 352 23.30 -6.21 -1.29
N TRP A 353 22.34 -6.22 -2.22
CA TRP A 353 22.62 -6.28 -3.65
C TRP A 353 23.58 -5.18 -4.11
N SER A 354 23.25 -3.91 -3.84
CA SER A 354 23.98 -2.77 -4.40
C SER A 354 25.35 -2.55 -3.76
N ARG A 355 25.50 -2.85 -2.46
CA ARG A 355 26.75 -2.59 -1.72
C ARG A 355 27.69 -3.79 -1.68
N HIS A 356 27.16 -5.02 -1.69
CA HIS A 356 27.98 -6.24 -1.49
C HIS A 356 28.05 -7.14 -2.72
N LEU A 357 27.00 -7.25 -3.53
CA LEU A 357 26.99 -8.19 -4.67
C LEU A 357 27.36 -7.50 -6.00
N ALA A 358 26.75 -6.36 -6.30
CA ALA A 358 26.97 -5.61 -7.54
C ALA A 358 28.40 -5.07 -7.69
N THR A 359 29.14 -4.98 -6.57
CA THR A 359 30.55 -4.59 -6.53
C THR A 359 31.50 -5.71 -6.93
N HIS A 360 31.01 -6.95 -7.12
CA HIS A 360 31.77 -8.15 -7.47
C HIS A 360 31.31 -8.73 -8.83
N PRO A 361 31.72 -8.16 -9.97
CA PRO A 361 31.21 -8.53 -11.30
C PRO A 361 31.49 -10.00 -11.68
N GLU A 362 32.57 -10.59 -11.18
CA GLU A 362 32.88 -12.02 -11.34
C GLU A 362 31.88 -12.92 -10.62
N LEU A 363 31.40 -12.51 -9.44
CA LEU A 363 30.35 -13.21 -8.69
C LEU A 363 29.03 -13.17 -9.46
N VAL A 364 28.68 -11.98 -9.96
CA VAL A 364 27.47 -11.74 -10.75
C VAL A 364 27.47 -12.60 -12.01
N ALA A 365 28.59 -12.64 -12.74
CA ALA A 365 28.73 -13.45 -13.95
C ALA A 365 28.65 -14.97 -13.68
N ALA A 366 29.18 -15.42 -12.53
CA ALA A 366 29.19 -16.84 -12.17
C ALA A 366 27.81 -17.38 -11.73
N VAL A 367 27.01 -16.54 -11.07
CA VAL A 367 25.68 -16.90 -10.54
C VAL A 367 24.57 -16.63 -11.56
N GLY A 368 24.69 -15.51 -12.29
CA GLY A 368 23.72 -15.07 -13.27
C GLY A 368 22.61 -14.18 -12.69
N ASP A 369 22.16 -13.23 -13.49
CA ASP A 369 21.24 -12.15 -13.09
C ASP A 369 19.90 -12.66 -12.52
N TYR A 370 19.40 -13.76 -13.06
CA TYR A 370 18.11 -14.32 -12.63
C TYR A 370 18.17 -14.83 -11.20
N GLN A 371 19.21 -15.59 -10.84
CA GLN A 371 19.35 -16.11 -9.48
C GLN A 371 19.56 -14.98 -8.46
N LEU A 372 20.32 -13.96 -8.83
CA LEU A 372 20.55 -12.78 -7.99
C LEU A 372 19.25 -11.99 -7.79
N THR A 373 18.43 -11.86 -8.83
CA THR A 373 17.10 -11.25 -8.75
C THR A 373 16.22 -12.00 -7.76
N LEU A 374 16.11 -13.33 -7.89
CA LEU A 374 15.34 -14.14 -6.95
C LEU A 374 15.84 -13.96 -5.50
N ALA A 375 17.16 -13.93 -5.32
CA ALA A 375 17.82 -13.87 -4.02
C ALA A 375 17.74 -12.51 -3.31
N ASN A 376 17.43 -11.42 -4.03
CA ASN A 376 17.52 -10.07 -3.48
C ASN A 376 16.29 -9.20 -3.73
N ASP A 377 15.39 -9.60 -4.63
CA ASP A 377 14.14 -8.89 -4.86
C ASP A 377 13.14 -9.22 -3.73
N LYS A 378 12.51 -8.17 -3.22
CA LYS A 378 11.57 -8.19 -2.10
C LYS A 378 10.31 -9.03 -2.39
N ASP A 379 9.94 -9.19 -3.65
CA ASP A 379 8.72 -9.88 -4.05
C ASP A 379 8.81 -11.41 -3.87
N PHE A 380 10.02 -11.96 -3.68
CA PHE A 380 10.22 -13.40 -3.50
C PHE A 380 10.23 -13.88 -2.05
N LEU A 381 10.14 -12.99 -1.06
CA LEU A 381 10.15 -13.39 0.35
C LEU A 381 9.05 -14.40 0.71
N PRO A 382 7.75 -14.12 0.51
CA PRO A 382 6.69 -15.04 0.91
C PRO A 382 6.69 -16.33 0.08
N THR A 383 7.04 -16.24 -1.21
CA THR A 383 7.11 -17.41 -2.10
C THR A 383 8.30 -18.30 -1.78
N ARG A 384 9.44 -17.74 -1.34
CA ARG A 384 10.60 -18.50 -0.87
C ARG A 384 10.28 -19.29 0.39
N VAL A 385 9.63 -18.68 1.38
CA VAL A 385 9.19 -19.39 2.59
C VAL A 385 8.22 -20.50 2.22
N SER A 386 7.22 -20.19 1.38
CA SER A 386 6.25 -21.19 0.95
C SER A 386 6.92 -22.35 0.21
N TYR A 387 7.90 -22.07 -0.66
CA TYR A 387 8.66 -23.10 -1.37
C TYR A 387 9.55 -23.93 -0.44
N LYS A 388 10.29 -23.29 0.46
CA LYS A 388 11.26 -23.97 1.34
C LYS A 388 10.61 -24.78 2.44
N LEU A 389 9.43 -24.36 2.89
CA LEU A 389 8.66 -25.03 3.94
C LEU A 389 7.48 -25.85 3.38
N ASP A 390 7.38 -25.99 2.05
CA ASP A 390 6.33 -26.72 1.33
C ASP A 390 4.90 -26.33 1.76
N LEU A 391 4.65 -25.03 1.85
CA LEU A 391 3.36 -24.44 2.21
C LEU A 391 2.53 -24.15 0.96
N GLN A 392 1.29 -24.66 0.95
CA GLN A 392 0.43 -24.71 -0.24
C GLN A 392 -0.71 -23.67 -0.25
N GLY A 393 -0.67 -22.72 0.68
CA GLY A 393 -1.61 -21.59 0.71
C GLY A 393 -1.14 -20.40 -0.14
N PRO A 394 -1.84 -19.25 -0.04
CA PRO A 394 -1.45 -18.04 -0.77
C PRO A 394 -0.12 -17.48 -0.26
N SER A 395 0.75 -17.03 -1.17
CA SER A 395 1.98 -16.29 -0.84
C SER A 395 1.81 -14.85 -1.31
N ILE A 396 1.72 -13.89 -0.38
CA ILE A 396 1.38 -12.50 -0.68
C ILE A 396 2.46 -11.58 -0.11
N ASN A 397 3.05 -10.75 -0.98
CA ASN A 397 3.92 -9.66 -0.56
C ASN A 397 3.07 -8.41 -0.27
N VAL A 398 3.23 -7.83 0.92
CA VAL A 398 2.56 -6.60 1.35
C VAL A 398 3.61 -5.50 1.51
N GLN A 399 3.31 -4.29 1.04
CA GLN A 399 4.24 -3.16 1.07
C GLN A 399 3.49 -1.86 1.32
N THR A 400 3.68 -1.29 2.51
CA THR A 400 3.08 -0.01 2.94
C THR A 400 4.10 0.84 3.68
N ALA A 401 5.39 0.64 3.38
CA ALA A 401 6.54 1.26 4.07
C ALA A 401 6.53 0.92 5.57
N CYS A 402 6.47 1.92 6.46
CA CYS A 402 6.60 1.71 7.90
C CYS A 402 5.44 0.92 8.54
N SER A 403 4.32 0.71 7.83
CA SER A 403 3.16 -0.06 8.31
C SER A 403 3.00 -1.41 7.62
N THR A 404 4.10 -1.98 7.11
CA THR A 404 4.07 -3.21 6.29
C THR A 404 3.68 -4.46 7.09
N SER A 405 4.08 -4.53 8.36
CA SER A 405 3.82 -5.65 9.28
C SER A 405 2.48 -5.58 9.98
#